data_AF-A0A1B9LK88-F1
#
_entry.id   AF-A0A1B9LK88-F1
#
_cell.length_a   1.000
_cell.length_b   1.000
_cell.length_c   1.000
_cell.angle_alpha   90.00
_cell.angle_beta   90.00
_cell.angle_gamma   90.00
#
_symmetry.space_group_name_H-M   'P 1'
#
loop_
_entity.id
_entity.type
_entity.pdbx_description
1 polymer ?
#
loop_
_entity_poly.entity_id
_entity_poly.type
_entity_poly.pdbx_seq_one_letter_code
_entity_poly.pdbx_strand_id
1 'polypeptide(L)' 'MNEIAKHKLTMKAYDKLGTLERILRVIRHRGGHIESLQMQLDAEQILTLTLELTTDRSISALQNQLLKLVDIISVEL' A
#
# COMPACT_ATOMS: atom_id res chain seq x y z
N MET A 1 24.14 -6.88 5.46
CA MET A 1 23.35 -5.62 5.48
C MET A 1 22.23 -5.85 4.49
N ASN A 2 20.96 -5.82 4.92
CA ASN A 2 19.87 -5.88 3.96
C ASN A 2 19.80 -4.53 3.26
N GLU A 3 19.78 -4.55 1.93
CA GLU A 3 19.69 -3.33 1.12
C GLU A 3 18.30 -2.73 1.30
N ILE A 4 18.25 -1.48 1.77
CA ILE A 4 17.01 -0.72 1.87
C ILE A 4 16.70 -0.22 0.47
N ALA A 5 15.69 -0.80 -0.16
CA ALA A 5 15.25 -0.42 -1.49
C ALA A 5 14.05 0.53 -1.43
N LYS A 6 14.04 1.51 -2.33
CA LYS A 6 12.92 2.44 -2.51
C LYS A 6 11.97 1.89 -3.57
N HIS A 7 10.68 1.91 -3.27
CA HIS A 7 9.62 1.44 -4.14
C HIS A 7 8.49 2.46 -4.19
N LYS A 8 7.84 2.54 -5.35
CA LYS A 8 6.55 3.19 -5.49
C LYS A 8 5.49 2.08 -5.54
N LEU A 9 4.32 2.35 -4.97
CA LEU A 9 3.17 1.47 -5.04
C LEU A 9 1.94 2.32 -5.39
N THR A 10 1.17 1.85 -6.35
CA THR A 10 -0.13 2.40 -6.69
C THR A 10 -1.19 1.34 -6.40
N MET A 11 -2.21 1.69 -5.63
CA MET A 11 -3.26 0.77 -5.22
C MET A 11 -4.62 1.38 -5.46
N LYS A 12 -5.57 0.53 -5.87
CA LYS A 12 -6.98 0.87 -5.89
C LYS A 12 -7.70 0.03 -4.86
N ALA A 13 -8.61 0.65 -4.12
CA ALA A 13 -9.38 0.02 -3.06
C ALA A 13 -10.81 0.57 -3.03
N TYR A 14 -11.73 -0.18 -2.44
CA TYR A 14 -13.04 0.34 -2.08
C TYR A 14 -12.93 1.27 -0.86
N ASP A 15 -13.51 2.46 -0.96
CA ASP A 15 -13.58 3.41 0.16
C ASP A 15 -14.57 2.91 1.22
N LYS A 16 -14.04 2.14 2.17
CA LYS A 16 -14.76 1.66 3.35
C LYS A 16 -14.05 2.15 4.60
N LEU A 17 -14.81 2.26 5.68
CA LEU A 17 -14.30 2.68 6.97
C LEU A 17 -13.16 1.74 7.42
N GLY A 18 -11.98 2.31 7.66
CA GLY A 18 -10.80 1.56 8.07
C GLY A 18 -9.94 0.96 6.94
N THR A 19 -10.29 1.13 5.66
CA THR A 19 -9.48 0.64 4.53
C THR A 19 -8.07 1.24 4.56
N LEU A 20 -7.97 2.57 4.70
CA LEU A 20 -6.70 3.29 4.79
C LEU A 20 -5.87 2.79 5.97
N GLU A 21 -6.44 2.74 7.17
CA GLU A 21 -5.71 2.28 8.36
C GLU A 21 -5.22 0.83 8.20
N ARG A 22 -6.01 -0.04 7.57
CA ARG A 22 -5.64 -1.45 7.33
C ARG A 22 -4.46 -1.56 6.38
N ILE A 23 -4.46 -0.78 5.30
CA ILE A 23 -3.35 -0.70 4.34
C ILE A 23 -2.08 -0.22 5.05
N LEU A 24 -2.16 0.89 5.77
CA LEU A 24 -1.03 1.47 6.50
C LEU A 24 -0.49 0.50 7.56
N ARG A 25 -1.38 -0.24 8.24
CA ARG A 25 -1.00 -1.26 9.23
C ARG A 25 -0.22 -2.40 8.59
N VAL A 26 -0.64 -2.87 7.40
CA VAL A 26 0.07 -3.92 6.66
C VAL A 26 1.46 -3.44 6.26
N ILE A 27 1.58 -2.24 5.68
CA ILE A 27 2.87 -1.67 5.26
C ILE A 27 3.82 -1.56 6.46
N ARG A 28 3.36 -0.97 7.57
CA ARG A 28 4.14 -0.84 8.81
C ARG A 28 4.58 -2.20 9.35
N HIS A 29 3.66 -3.16 9.46
CA HIS A 29 3.95 -4.47 10.04
C HIS A 29 4.90 -5.32 9.18
N ARG A 30 5.04 -4.98 7.90
CA ARG A 30 5.99 -5.61 6.97
C ARG A 30 7.32 -4.86 6.86
N GLY A 31 7.56 -3.87 7.71
CA GLY A 31 8.82 -3.11 7.70
C GLY A 31 8.94 -2.15 6.52
N GLY A 32 7.81 -1.69 5.97
CA GLY A 32 7.78 -0.58 5.03
C GLY A 32 7.77 0.75 5.77
N HIS A 33 8.68 1.65 5.42
CA HIS A 33 8.70 3.04 5.86
C HIS A 33 8.14 3.91 4.75
N ILE A 34 7.02 4.59 5.00
CA ILE A 34 6.35 5.42 4.01
C ILE A 34 7.03 6.79 3.98
N GLU A 35 7.53 7.19 2.81
CA GLU A 35 8.16 8.49 2.58
C GLU A 35 7.16 9.51 2.03
N SER A 36 6.25 9.05 1.16
CA SER A 36 5.19 9.88 0.61
C SER A 36 3.91 9.08 0.46
N LEU A 37 2.77 9.76 0.64
CA LEU A 37 1.45 9.19 0.42
C LEU A 37 0.56 10.24 -0.24
N GLN A 38 -0.07 9.85 -1.33
CA GLN A 38 -1.11 10.59 -2.02
C GLN A 38 -2.36 9.72 -2.07
N MET A 39 -3.48 10.32 -1.71
CA MET A 39 -4.79 9.69 -1.67
C MET A 39 -5.74 10.48 -2.56
N GLN A 40 -6.47 9.77 -3.41
CA GLN A 40 -7.51 10.34 -4.25
C GLN A 40 -8.75 9.45 -4.14
N LEU A 41 -9.91 10.08 -3.97
CA LEU A 41 -11.21 9.41 -4.00
C LEU A 41 -11.92 9.86 -5.27
N ASP A 42 -12.30 8.89 -6.11
CA ASP A 42 -13.06 9.15 -7.32
C ASP A 42 -14.58 9.15 -7.06
N ALA A 43 -15.36 9.70 -8.00
CA ALA A 43 -16.82 9.71 -7.97
C ALA A 43 -17.44 8.29 -7.83
N GLU A 44 -16.73 7.24 -8.24
CA GLU A 44 -17.15 5.84 -8.06
C GLU A 44 -16.86 5.26 -6.65
N GLN A 45 -16.49 6.10 -5.67
CA GLN A 45 -16.07 5.66 -4.33
C GLN A 45 -14.86 4.73 -4.35
N ILE A 46 -14.02 4.87 -5.39
CA ILE A 46 -12.77 4.14 -5.54
C ILE A 46 -11.64 4.99 -4.97
N LEU A 47 -10.99 4.43 -3.97
CA LEU A 47 -9.84 4.99 -3.29
C LEU A 47 -8.57 4.61 -4.05
N THR A 48 -7.90 5.59 -4.64
CA THR A 48 -6.57 5.43 -5.24
C THR A 48 -5.51 5.93 -4.27
N LEU A 49 -4.58 5.05 -3.90
CA LEU A 49 -3.41 5.38 -3.10
C LEU A 49 -2.15 5.26 -3.94
N THR A 50 -1.37 6.31 -3.99
CA THR A 50 0.01 6.27 -4.48
C THR A 50 0.93 6.51 -3.30
N LEU A 51 1.87 5.61 -3.06
CA LEU A 51 2.81 5.73 -1.95
C LEU A 51 4.23 5.40 -2.38
N GLU A 52 5.18 6.17 -1.87
CA GLU A 52 6.60 5.84 -1.95
C GLU A 52 7.05 5.33 -0.59
N LEU A 53 7.77 4.21 -0.59
CA LEU A 53 8.22 3.58 0.63
C LEU A 53 9.63 3.02 0.47
N THR A 54 10.35 2.94 1.59
CA THR A 54 11.60 2.21 1.70
C THR A 54 11.41 0.96 2.55
N THR A 55 12.03 -0.15 2.16
CA THR A 55 11.96 -1.40 2.94
C THR A 55 13.22 -2.24 2.77
N ASP A 56 13.60 -2.95 3.84
CA ASP A 56 14.64 -3.98 3.82
C ASP A 56 14.09 -5.38 3.47
N ARG A 57 12.77 -5.49 3.31
CA ARG A 57 12.05 -6.73 3.04
C ARG A 57 11.69 -6.84 1.56
N SER A 58 11.42 -8.06 1.10
CA SER A 58 10.98 -8.30 -0.28
C SER A 58 9.66 -7.58 -0.57
N ILE A 59 9.68 -6.65 -1.53
CA ILE A 59 8.50 -5.88 -1.94
C ILE A 59 7.33 -6.77 -2.41
N SER A 60 7.64 -7.90 -3.06
CA SER A 60 6.64 -8.90 -3.49
C SER A 60 5.89 -9.51 -2.32
N ALA A 61 6.53 -9.66 -1.15
CA ALA A 61 5.86 -10.16 0.05
C ALA A 61 4.88 -9.12 0.62
N LEU A 62 5.21 -7.83 0.54
CA LEU A 62 4.30 -6.75 0.91
C LEU A 62 3.10 -6.68 -0.06
N GLN A 63 3.36 -6.70 -1.38
CA GLN A 63 2.33 -6.69 -2.41
C GLN A 63 1.34 -7.85 -2.23
N ASN A 64 1.85 -9.07 -2.01
CA ASN A 64 1.02 -10.26 -1.75
C ASN A 64 0.17 -10.15 -0.48
N GLN A 65 0.54 -9.31 0.48
CA GLN A 65 -0.22 -9.13 1.73
C GLN A 65 -1.28 -8.05 1.58
N LEU A 66 -1.00 -7.02 0.79
CA LEU A 66 -1.97 -6.00 0.41
C LEU A 66 -3.08 -6.63 -0.45
N LEU A 67 -2.74 -7.47 -1.43
CA LEU A 67 -3.72 -8.19 -2.26
C LEU A 67 -4.66 -9.14 -1.49
N LYS A 68 -4.33 -9.50 -0.24
CA LYS A 68 -5.22 -10.32 0.61
C LYS A 68 -6.31 -9.52 1.29
N LEU A 69 -6.24 -8.19 1.27
CA LEU A 69 -7.27 -7.35 1.86
C LEU A 69 -8.50 -7.39 0.95
N VAL A 70 -9.66 -7.73 1.52
CA VAL A 70 -10.94 -7.80 0.79
C VAL A 70 -11.36 -6.49 0.14
N ASP A 71 -10.79 -5.37 0.60
CA ASP A 71 -11.10 -4.03 0.12
C ASP A 71 -10.17 -3.58 -1.00
N ILE A 72 -9.10 -4.34 -1.31
CA ILE A 72 -8.13 -4.02 -2.38
C ILE A 72 -8.63 -4.57 -3.72
N ILE A 73 -8.58 -3.70 -4.73
CA ILE A 73 -8.94 -4.01 -6.12
C ILE A 73 -7.69 -4.35 -6.92
N SER A 74 -6.62 -3.55 -6.78
CA SER A 74 -5.34 -3.77 -7.45
C SER A 74 -4.17 -3.16 -6.68
N VAL A 75 -2.97 -3.73 -6.90
CA VAL A 75 -1.70 -3.23 -6.37
C VAL A 75 -0.64 -3.34 -7.46
N GLU A 76 -0.09 -2.20 -7.87
CA GLU A 76 0.91 -2.05 -8.93
C GLU A 76 2.19 -1.42 -8.36
N LEU A 77 3.35 -1.87 -8.83
CA LEU A 77 4.68 -1.36 -8.45
C LEU A 77 5.16 -0.27 -9.40
#